data_AF-A0A7C9AUH5-F1
#
_entry.id   AF-A0A7C9AUH5-F1
#
_cell.length_a   1.000
_cell.length_b   1.000
_cell.length_c   1.000
_cell.angle_alpha   90.00
_cell.angle_beta   90.00
_cell.angle_gamma   90.00
#
_symmetry.space_group_name_H-M   'P 1'
#
loop_
_entity.id
_entity.type
_entity.pdbx_description
1 polymer ?
#
loop_
_entity_poly.entity_id
_entity_poly.type
_entity_poly.pdbx_seq_one_letter_code
_entity_poly.pdbx_strand_id
1 'polypeptide(L)'
;RFMINPEFIAGMLFLPSMSDNEAIEIVGTERFSNYTGYAATFRYSGDHVDKKERDSLGRLTTRIVAIDALCHPGSRQYRLDSLLREVNKAFCGFLDQSKCQQSHVFLQCNESCEVQLGSDAGSASNVSGTQSS
;
A
#
# COMPACT_ATOMS: atom_id res chain seq x y z
N ARG A 1 -5.49 11.41 16.91
CA ARG A 1 -5.35 11.77 15.48
C ARG A 1 -6.66 12.33 14.92
N PHE A 2 -7.80 11.64 15.11
CA PHE A 2 -9.14 12.10 14.70
C PHE A 2 -9.47 13.56 15.04
N MET A 3 -9.04 14.06 16.20
CA MET A 3 -9.33 15.45 16.60
C MET A 3 -8.60 16.52 15.78
N ILE A 4 -7.43 16.22 15.20
CA ILE A 4 -6.65 17.20 14.41
C ILE A 4 -6.91 17.10 12.91
N ASN A 5 -7.61 16.04 12.50
CA ASN A 5 -7.96 15.66 11.14
C ASN A 5 -9.45 15.23 11.19
N PRO A 6 -10.41 16.18 11.25
CA PRO A 6 -11.82 15.87 11.51
C PRO A 6 -12.47 15.00 10.41
N GLU A 7 -11.86 14.86 9.24
CA GLU A 7 -12.34 14.00 8.16
C GLU A 7 -12.38 12.52 8.57
N PHE A 8 -11.50 12.10 9.49
CA PHE A 8 -11.57 10.75 10.04
C PHE A 8 -12.87 10.50 10.81
N ILE A 9 -13.45 11.54 11.43
CA ILE A 9 -14.72 11.44 12.16
C ILE A 9 -15.87 11.25 11.16
N ALA A 10 -15.83 11.95 10.03
CA ALA A 10 -16.80 11.75 8.95
C ALA A 10 -16.72 10.33 8.37
N GLY A 11 -15.50 9.74 8.30
CA GLY A 11 -15.31 8.35 7.90
C GLY A 11 -16.10 7.35 8.76
N MET A 12 -16.24 7.60 10.07
CA MET A 12 -16.99 6.71 10.96
C MET A 12 -18.47 6.57 10.60
N LEU A 13 -19.04 7.51 9.83
CA LEU A 13 -20.43 7.43 9.36
C LEU A 13 -20.64 6.33 8.31
N PHE A 14 -19.59 6.00 7.54
CA PHE A 14 -19.69 5.12 6.38
C PHE A 14 -18.90 3.81 6.53
N LEU A 15 -18.00 3.74 7.52
CA LEU A 15 -17.09 2.62 7.68
C LEU A 15 -17.61 1.63 8.73
N PRO A 16 -17.87 0.36 8.35
CA PRO A 16 -18.26 -0.68 9.31
C PRO A 16 -17.09 -1.09 10.22
N SER A 17 -17.38 -1.89 11.25
CA SER A 17 -16.36 -2.48 12.11
C SER A 17 -15.43 -3.39 11.28
N MET A 18 -14.12 -3.26 11.48
CA MET A 18 -13.12 -4.03 10.74
C MET A 18 -13.09 -5.49 11.21
N SER A 19 -13.16 -6.42 10.26
CA SER A 19 -12.90 -7.85 10.47
C SER A 19 -11.39 -8.12 10.59
N ASP A 20 -10.97 -9.30 11.05
CA ASP A 20 -9.55 -9.61 11.30
C ASP A 20 -8.61 -9.47 10.08
N ASN A 21 -9.15 -9.58 8.87
CA ASN A 21 -8.44 -9.45 7.60
C ASN A 21 -8.68 -8.11 6.89
N GLU A 22 -9.26 -7.13 7.57
CA GLU A 22 -9.58 -5.82 7.00
C GLU A 22 -8.75 -4.72 7.66
N ALA A 23 -8.42 -3.70 6.86
CA ALA A 23 -7.79 -2.46 7.30
C ALA A 23 -8.43 -1.30 6.52
N ILE A 24 -8.50 -0.13 7.15
CA ILE A 24 -9.10 1.06 6.54
C ILE A 24 -7.98 2.01 6.13
N GLU A 25 -7.94 2.35 4.84
CA GLU A 25 -7.03 3.35 4.31
C GLU A 25 -7.77 4.65 4.02
N ILE A 26 -7.24 5.77 4.52
CA ILE A 26 -7.75 7.10 4.25
C ILE A 26 -6.62 7.94 3.64
N VAL A 27 -6.87 8.44 2.44
CA VAL A 27 -5.94 9.26 1.64
C VAL A 27 -6.50 10.67 1.51
N GLY A 28 -5.64 11.68 1.66
CA GLY A 28 -6.00 13.06 1.42
C GLY A 28 -6.40 13.86 2.66
N THR A 29 -6.25 13.31 3.86
CA THR A 29 -6.65 14.01 5.09
C THR A 29 -5.76 15.23 5.36
N GLU A 30 -6.38 16.34 5.73
CA GLU A 30 -5.74 17.60 6.08
C GLU A 30 -5.68 17.78 7.60
N ARG A 31 -4.53 18.26 8.10
CA ARG A 31 -4.43 18.64 9.50
C ARG A 31 -4.85 20.10 9.67
N PHE A 32 -5.88 20.34 10.47
CA PHE A 32 -6.40 21.69 10.74
C PHE A 32 -5.90 22.29 12.04
N SER A 33 -5.40 21.47 12.97
CA SER A 33 -5.12 21.93 14.33
C SER A 33 -3.75 21.47 14.84
N ASN A 34 -3.07 22.35 15.55
CA ASN A 34 -1.91 22.03 16.36
C ASN A 34 -2.33 21.68 17.79
N TYR A 35 -1.57 20.80 18.44
CA TYR A 35 -1.79 20.45 19.83
C TYR A 35 -0.47 20.22 20.56
N THR A 36 -0.52 20.36 21.88
CA THR A 36 0.56 20.04 22.81
C THR A 36 0.06 19.08 23.87
N GLY A 37 0.98 18.30 24.47
CA GLY A 37 0.64 17.34 25.51
C GLY A 37 -0.05 16.08 24.99
N TYR A 38 -0.40 15.18 25.91
CA TYR A 38 -1.04 13.89 25.64
C TYR A 38 -1.99 13.52 26.79
N ALA A 39 -3.06 12.78 26.47
CA ALA A 39 -4.10 12.36 27.42
C ALA A 39 -4.61 13.54 28.26
N ALA A 40 -4.45 13.50 29.59
CA ALA A 40 -4.92 14.54 30.51
C ALA A 40 -4.28 15.93 30.26
N THR A 41 -3.12 15.99 29.60
CA THR A 41 -2.41 17.25 29.29
C THR A 41 -2.67 17.74 27.87
N PHE A 42 -3.56 17.07 27.11
CA PHE A 42 -3.87 17.44 25.74
C PHE A 42 -4.47 18.84 25.68
N ARG A 43 -3.82 19.74 24.93
CA ARG A 43 -4.26 21.13 24.76
C ARG A 43 -4.13 21.55 23.30
N TYR A 44 -5.18 22.20 22.79
CA TYR A 44 -5.13 22.89 21.51
C TYR A 44 -4.06 23.99 21.52
N SER A 45 -3.29 24.09 20.44
CA SER A 45 -2.17 25.02 20.33
C SER A 45 -2.21 25.88 19.06
N GLY A 46 -3.40 26.14 18.53
CA GLY A 46 -3.62 27.02 17.37
C GLY A 46 -3.84 26.28 16.06
N ASP A 47 -4.24 27.03 15.04
CA ASP A 47 -4.60 26.47 13.73
C ASP A 47 -3.35 25.92 13.02
N HIS A 48 -3.55 24.91 12.19
CA HIS A 48 -2.53 24.33 11.32
C HIS A 48 -2.92 24.54 9.87
N VAL A 49 -1.99 25.05 9.07
CA VAL A 49 -2.11 25.10 7.61
C VAL A 49 -1.24 23.98 7.05
N ASP A 50 -1.85 22.93 6.51
CA ASP A 50 -1.11 21.81 5.95
C ASP A 50 -0.50 22.24 4.60
N LYS A 51 0.84 22.24 4.54
CA LYS A 51 1.61 22.66 3.35
C LYS A 51 2.02 21.48 2.47
N LYS A 52 1.42 20.30 2.66
CA LYS A 52 1.72 19.14 1.84
C LYS A 52 1.28 19.34 0.40
N GLU A 53 2.03 18.72 -0.49
CA GLU A 53 1.72 18.65 -1.90
C GLU A 53 0.39 17.90 -2.13
N ARG A 54 -0.29 18.29 -3.20
CA ARG A 54 -1.51 17.62 -3.66
C ARG A 54 -1.19 16.67 -4.82
N ASP A 55 -1.88 15.54 -4.86
CA ASP A 55 -1.81 14.59 -5.97
C ASP A 55 -2.54 15.13 -7.21
N SER A 56 -2.47 14.38 -8.31
CA SER A 56 -3.16 14.71 -9.57
C SER A 56 -4.68 14.77 -9.45
N LEU A 57 -5.25 14.23 -8.36
CA LEU A 57 -6.68 14.27 -8.04
C LEU A 57 -7.02 15.42 -7.08
N GLY A 58 -6.05 16.28 -6.74
CA GLY A 58 -6.24 17.44 -5.87
C GLY A 58 -6.30 17.11 -4.38
N ARG A 59 -5.99 15.87 -3.97
CA ARG A 59 -5.98 15.41 -2.58
C ARG A 59 -4.60 15.60 -1.98
N LEU A 60 -4.49 15.83 -0.67
CA LEU A 60 -3.18 15.91 -0.02
C LEU A 60 -2.44 14.56 -0.10
N THR A 61 -1.12 14.61 -0.22
CA THR A 61 -0.21 13.45 -0.18
C THR A 61 -0.05 12.86 1.23
N THR A 62 -1.15 12.80 1.99
CA THR A 62 -1.24 12.17 3.30
C THR A 62 -1.97 10.84 3.15
N ARG A 63 -1.34 9.74 3.57
CA ARG A 63 -1.93 8.41 3.66
C ARG A 63 -1.89 7.95 5.11
N ILE A 64 -3.04 7.56 5.64
CA ILE A 64 -3.15 7.00 6.99
C ILE A 64 -3.92 5.70 6.89
N VAL A 65 -3.36 4.66 7.50
CA VAL A 65 -3.99 3.34 7.59
C VAL A 65 -4.38 3.08 9.03
N ALA A 66 -5.63 2.72 9.25
CA ALA A 66 -6.15 2.26 10.53
C ALA A 66 -6.12 0.73 10.57
N ILE A 67 -5.42 0.21 11.58
CA ILE A 67 -5.40 -1.20 11.98
C ILE A 67 -5.77 -1.29 13.45
N ASP A 68 -6.53 -2.30 13.83
CA ASP A 68 -6.94 -2.55 15.22
C ASP A 68 -6.20 -3.75 15.81
N ALA A 69 -5.72 -3.62 17.04
CA ALA A 69 -5.11 -4.72 17.79
C ALA A 69 -6.14 -5.40 18.69
N LEU A 70 -5.89 -6.65 19.08
CA LEU A 70 -6.69 -7.35 20.07
C LEU A 70 -6.73 -6.55 21.38
N CYS A 71 -7.92 -6.45 21.96
CA CYS A 71 -8.16 -5.69 23.17
C CYS A 71 -7.72 -6.51 24.41
N HIS A 72 -6.69 -6.04 25.11
CA HIS A 72 -6.18 -6.63 26.36
C HIS A 72 -5.99 -8.16 26.31
N PRO A 73 -5.23 -8.71 25.35
CA PRO A 73 -5.06 -10.16 25.21
C PRO A 73 -4.31 -10.81 26.38
N GLY A 74 -3.56 -10.02 27.17
CA GLY A 74 -2.76 -10.52 28.30
C GLY A 74 -1.74 -11.55 27.83
N SER A 75 -1.58 -12.64 28.58
CA SER A 75 -0.70 -13.76 28.17
C SER A 75 -1.17 -14.49 26.91
N ARG A 76 -2.45 -14.37 26.50
CA ARG A 76 -2.96 -15.01 25.28
C ARG A 76 -2.37 -14.40 24.00
N GLN A 77 -1.74 -13.23 24.07
CA GLN A 77 -1.08 -12.61 22.92
C GLN A 77 0.04 -13.48 22.34
N TYR A 78 0.63 -14.37 23.16
CA TYR A 78 1.71 -15.27 22.75
C TYR A 78 1.20 -16.60 22.15
N ARG A 79 -0.12 -16.83 22.15
CA ARG A 79 -0.69 -17.99 21.44
C ARG A 79 -0.51 -17.80 19.94
N LEU A 80 -0.27 -18.90 19.25
CA LEU A 80 -0.09 -18.91 17.80
C LEU A 80 -1.24 -18.21 17.06
N ASP A 81 -2.49 -18.46 17.48
CA ASP A 81 -3.68 -17.86 16.87
C ASP A 81 -3.68 -16.32 16.98
N SER A 82 -3.32 -15.79 18.15
CA SER A 82 -3.24 -14.34 18.40
C SER A 82 -2.11 -13.70 17.62
N LEU A 83 -0.94 -14.35 17.59
CA LEU A 83 0.21 -13.89 16.81
C LEU A 83 -0.13 -13.85 15.32
N LEU A 84 -0.76 -14.91 14.80
CA LEU A 84 -1.17 -15.00 13.41
C LEU A 84 -2.20 -13.92 13.06
N ARG A 85 -3.17 -13.67 13.94
CA ARG A 85 -4.16 -12.61 13.77
C ARG A 85 -3.50 -11.23 13.70
N GLU A 86 -2.62 -10.90 14.64
CA GLU A 86 -1.93 -9.59 14.67
C GLU A 86 -1.03 -9.40 13.45
N VAL A 87 -0.32 -10.45 13.03
CA VAL A 87 0.51 -10.44 11.82
C VAL A 87 -0.35 -10.24 10.57
N ASN A 88 -1.46 -10.96 10.44
CA ASN A 88 -2.37 -10.82 9.29
C ASN A 88 -3.01 -9.43 9.25
N LYS A 89 -3.45 -8.91 10.38
CA LYS A 89 -3.99 -7.55 10.49
C LYS A 89 -2.98 -6.49 10.05
N ALA A 90 -1.74 -6.60 10.55
CA ALA A 90 -0.64 -5.73 10.14
C ALA A 90 -0.34 -5.87 8.65
N PHE A 91 -0.33 -7.10 8.13
CA PHE A 91 -0.13 -7.38 6.71
C PHE A 91 -1.20 -6.67 5.85
N CYS A 92 -2.48 -6.78 6.20
CA CYS A 92 -3.56 -6.10 5.47
C CYS A 92 -3.39 -4.57 5.46
N GLY A 93 -2.89 -3.98 6.54
CA GLY A 93 -2.65 -2.53 6.62
C GLY A 93 -1.39 -2.06 5.90
N PHE A 94 -0.33 -2.88 5.86
CA PHE A 94 0.94 -2.52 5.22
C PHE A 94 1.03 -2.92 3.75
N LEU A 95 0.13 -3.78 3.27
CA LEU A 95 0.09 -4.21 1.88
C LEU A 95 -0.28 -3.02 0.98
N ASP A 96 0.72 -2.51 0.28
CA ASP A 96 0.53 -1.44 -0.70
C ASP A 96 0.05 -2.02 -2.04
N GLN A 97 -1.26 -1.94 -2.28
CA GLN A 97 -1.88 -2.45 -3.51
C GLN A 97 -1.27 -1.83 -4.78
N SER A 98 -0.81 -0.57 -4.70
CA SER A 98 -0.20 0.13 -5.84
C SER A 98 1.15 -0.47 -6.28
N LYS A 99 1.92 -1.03 -5.33
CA LYS A 99 3.18 -1.74 -5.62
C LYS A 99 2.93 -3.17 -6.05
N CYS A 100 1.92 -3.82 -5.48
CA CYS A 100 1.60 -5.21 -5.80
C CYS A 100 1.11 -5.38 -7.25
N GLN A 101 0.38 -4.41 -7.80
CA GLN A 101 -0.01 -4.40 -9.22
C GLN A 101 1.20 -4.26 -10.17
N GLN A 102 2.23 -3.49 -9.81
CA GLN A 102 3.46 -3.41 -10.60
C GLN A 102 4.22 -4.74 -10.62
N SER A 103 4.25 -5.45 -9.48
CA SER A 103 4.87 -6.78 -9.39
C SER A 103 4.09 -7.85 -10.16
N HIS A 104 2.75 -7.81 -10.18
CA HIS A 104 1.93 -8.77 -10.93
C HIS A 104 2.02 -8.57 -12.44
N VAL A 105 2.11 -7.33 -12.93
CA VAL A 105 2.39 -7.04 -14.34
C VAL A 105 3.77 -7.57 -14.75
N PHE A 106 4.77 -7.50 -13.87
CA PHE A 106 6.10 -8.05 -14.13
C PHE A 106 6.11 -9.59 -14.17
N LEU A 107 5.29 -10.25 -13.35
CA LEU A 107 5.17 -11.72 -13.34
C LEU A 107 4.36 -12.26 -14.53
N GLN A 108 3.31 -11.55 -14.99
CA GLN A 108 2.56 -11.96 -16.18
C GLN A 108 3.35 -11.83 -17.50
N CYS A 109 4.33 -10.92 -17.58
CA CYS A 109 5.24 -10.86 -18.73
C CYS A 109 6.20 -12.06 -18.82
N ASN A 110 6.50 -12.72 -17.70
CA ASN A 110 7.46 -13.82 -17.68
C ASN A 110 6.82 -15.17 -18.06
N GLU A 111 5.50 -15.31 -17.99
CA GLU A 111 4.77 -16.49 -18.51
C GLU A 111 4.43 -16.40 -20.01
N SER A 112 4.68 -15.26 -20.67
CA SER A 112 4.34 -15.06 -22.09
C SER A 112 5.51 -15.29 -23.05
N CYS A 113 6.72 -15.57 -22.56
CA CYS A 113 7.93 -15.69 -23.40
C CYS A 113 8.40 -17.12 -23.70
N GLU A 114 7.66 -18.16 -23.30
CA GLU A 114 8.04 -19.55 -23.60
C GLU A 114 7.08 -20.27 -24.55
N VAL A 115 6.86 -19.76 -25.77
CA VAL A 115 6.61 -20.64 -26.94
C VAL A 115 7.03 -19.90 -28.21
N GLN A 116 8.16 -20.30 -28.82
CA GLN A 116 8.26 -20.65 -30.25
C GLN A 116 9.68 -21.21 -30.53
N LEU A 117 9.92 -22.48 -30.21
CA LEU A 117 11.01 -23.24 -30.84
C LEU A 117 10.56 -23.57 -32.27
N GLY A 118 10.81 -22.64 -33.19
CA GLY A 118 10.62 -22.83 -34.62
C GLY A 118 11.88 -23.40 -35.26
N SER A 119 11.90 -24.72 -35.44
CA SER A 119 12.74 -25.39 -36.44
C SER A 119 12.32 -24.92 -37.83
N ASP A 120 13.25 -24.39 -38.62
CA ASP A 120 13.43 -24.68 -40.05
C ASP A 120 14.29 -23.61 -40.73
N ALA A 121 15.48 -24.03 -41.20
CA ALA A 121 16.08 -23.46 -42.40
C ALA A 121 16.97 -24.53 -43.04
N GLY A 122 16.35 -25.28 -43.95
CA GLY A 122 17.03 -26.15 -44.90
C GLY A 122 17.97 -25.38 -45.84
N SER A 123 18.94 -26.15 -46.29
CA SER A 123 20.13 -25.90 -47.10
C SER A 123 19.99 -25.23 -48.48
N ALA A 124 21.17 -24.82 -48.98
CA ALA A 124 21.64 -24.66 -50.38
C ALA A 124 21.66 -23.22 -50.92
N SER A 125 22.66 -22.72 -51.68
CA SER A 125 24.00 -23.18 -52.11
C SER A 125 24.60 -22.08 -53.02
N ASN A 126 25.94 -21.95 -53.03
CA ASN A 126 26.83 -21.31 -54.04
C ASN A 126 26.68 -19.77 -54.24
N VAL A 127 27.70 -18.96 -54.59
CA VAL A 127 28.76 -19.05 -55.60
C VAL A 127 29.95 -18.11 -55.22
N SER A 128 31.14 -18.52 -55.67
CA SER A 128 32.48 -17.89 -55.71
C SER A 128 32.62 -16.38 -56.01
N GLY A 129 33.72 -15.78 -55.52
CA GLY A 129 34.31 -14.54 -56.06
C GLY A 129 35.54 -14.03 -55.30
N THR A 130 36.66 -13.92 -56.00
CA THR A 130 38.03 -13.57 -55.57
C THR A 130 38.38 -12.06 -55.62
N GLN A 131 39.54 -11.69 -55.03
CA GLN A 131 40.42 -10.50 -55.24
C GLN A 131 40.16 -9.27 -54.34
N SER A 132 41.08 -8.88 -53.45
CA SER A 132 42.38 -8.16 -53.60
C SER A 132 42.24 -6.64 -53.73
N SER A 133 42.75 -5.92 -52.73
CA SER A 133 43.52 -4.66 -52.84
C SER A 133 44.29 -4.44 -51.54
#